data_AF-A0A383EG23-F1
#
_entry.id   AF-A0A383EG23-F1
#
_cell.length_a   1.000
_cell.length_b   1.000
_cell.length_c   1.000
_cell.angle_alpha   90.00
_cell.angle_beta   90.00
_cell.angle_gamma   90.00
#
_symmetry.space_group_name_H-M   'P 1'
#
loop_
_entity.id
_entity.type
_entity.pdbx_description
1 polymer ?
#
loop_
_entity_poly.entity_id
_entity_poly.type
_entity_poly.pdbx_seq_one_letter_code
_entity_poly.pdbx_strand_id
1 'polypeptide(L)'
;KFEIKPFFTSGSTNYSDIRLSNYERPDSHFNNYNNIITSNLGLDFFYRLNPNSRLVFTINPDYGQIESDPSNINLTAFETYFHEKRKFFLKDIDIFDTPIEIFYSRRIGEKSWGAGQSVIPDTLRYNGTFDACNNQGGTIVDSECIGFDTLYTDIPILIKGAAKLTGRTESGFSYGLLGAMTALNDSSNWLELIHKGNNRNYFISRFKQVLFTGNSFIGFMSTSSFADSSH
;
A
#
# COMPACT_ATOMS: atom_id res chain seq x y z
N LYS A 1 22.36 14.38 16.09
CA LYS A 1 23.13 13.37 15.30
C LYS A 1 22.23 12.89 14.18
N PHE A 2 22.68 12.97 12.93
CA PHE A 2 21.95 12.49 11.75
C PHE A 2 22.56 11.17 11.26
N GLU A 3 21.75 10.37 10.58
CA GLU A 3 22.11 9.10 9.96
C GLU A 3 21.30 8.98 8.66
N ILE A 4 21.97 8.65 7.55
CA ILE A 4 21.36 8.51 6.23
C ILE A 4 21.67 7.10 5.74
N LYS A 5 20.66 6.39 5.23
CA LYS A 5 20.77 5.04 4.67
C LYS A 5 20.20 5.02 3.25
N PRO A 6 21.01 5.32 2.23
CA PRO A 6 20.59 5.13 0.85
C PRO A 6 20.59 3.63 0.52
N PHE A 7 19.65 3.20 -0.32
CA PHE A 7 19.68 1.86 -0.90
C PHE A 7 19.19 1.89 -2.35
N PHE A 8 19.70 0.94 -3.13
CA PHE A 8 19.35 0.75 -4.53
C PHE A 8 19.06 -0.71 -4.76
N THR A 9 17.95 -0.99 -5.43
CA THR A 9 17.55 -2.34 -5.82
C THR A 9 17.34 -2.34 -7.33
N SER A 10 17.96 -3.29 -8.03
CA SER A 10 17.78 -3.48 -9.46
C SER A 10 17.64 -4.97 -9.72
N GLY A 11 16.65 -5.35 -10.52
CA GLY A 11 16.33 -6.74 -10.78
C GLY A 11 15.71 -6.89 -12.16
N SER A 12 16.13 -7.92 -12.87
CA SER A 12 15.44 -8.38 -14.08
C SER A 12 14.53 -9.53 -13.68
N THR A 13 13.22 -9.31 -13.74
CA THR A 13 12.25 -10.37 -13.51
C THR A 13 11.68 -10.79 -14.85
N ASN A 14 11.85 -12.07 -15.18
CA ASN A 14 11.19 -12.68 -16.32
C ASN A 14 9.93 -13.35 -15.77
N TYR A 15 8.78 -12.73 -16.02
CA TYR A 15 7.50 -13.35 -15.66
C TYR A 15 6.87 -13.97 -16.89
N SER A 16 6.42 -15.21 -16.75
CA SER A 16 5.57 -15.87 -17.73
C SER A 16 4.13 -15.53 -17.40
N ASP A 17 3.53 -14.64 -18.18
CA ASP A 17 2.08 -14.43 -18.10
C ASP A 17 1.41 -15.62 -18.80
N ILE A 18 0.87 -16.54 -18.00
CA ILE A 18 0.15 -17.72 -18.50
C ILE A 18 -1.30 -17.30 -18.66
N ARG A 19 -1.73 -17.13 -19.91
CA ARG A 19 -3.13 -16.90 -20.23
C ARG A 19 -3.70 -18.13 -20.91
N LEU A 20 -4.82 -18.61 -20.37
CA LEU A 20 -5.59 -19.68 -21.00
C LEU A 20 -6.08 -19.16 -22.35
N SER A 21 -5.82 -19.91 -23.43
CA SER A 21 -6.40 -19.60 -24.74
C SER A 21 -7.81 -20.15 -24.86
N ASN A 22 -8.13 -21.20 -24.09
CA ASN A 22 -9.47 -21.75 -23.94
C ASN A 22 -9.59 -22.42 -22.55
N TYR A 23 -10.56 -22.00 -21.74
CA TYR A 23 -10.78 -22.55 -20.39
C TYR A 23 -11.22 -24.03 -20.39
N GLU A 24 -11.85 -24.52 -21.48
CA GLU A 24 -12.30 -25.91 -21.61
C GLU A 24 -11.16 -26.87 -21.97
N ARG A 25 -10.01 -26.31 -22.39
CA ARG A 25 -8.79 -27.05 -22.70
C ARG A 25 -7.70 -26.56 -21.76
N PRO A 26 -7.56 -27.16 -20.56
CA PRO A 26 -6.59 -26.72 -19.55
C PRO A 26 -5.14 -26.74 -20.06
N ASP A 27 -4.85 -27.50 -21.12
CA ASP A 27 -3.54 -27.57 -21.75
C ASP A 27 -3.28 -26.45 -22.78
N SER A 28 -4.32 -25.70 -23.17
CA SER A 28 -4.23 -24.62 -24.17
C SER A 28 -3.91 -23.29 -23.50
N HIS A 29 -2.64 -22.91 -23.53
CA HIS A 29 -2.13 -21.67 -22.95
C HIS A 29 -1.13 -21.02 -23.89
N PHE A 30 -1.07 -19.69 -23.88
CA PHE A 30 0.03 -18.94 -24.49
C PHE A 30 0.99 -18.51 -23.38
N ASN A 31 2.26 -18.83 -23.57
CA ASN A 31 3.34 -18.30 -22.74
C ASN A 31 3.90 -17.06 -23.40
N ASN A 32 3.60 -15.89 -22.83
CA ASN A 32 4.29 -14.67 -23.22
C ASN A 32 5.38 -14.35 -22.19
N TYR A 33 6.61 -14.23 -22.66
CA TYR A 33 7.76 -13.89 -21.83
C TYR A 33 8.04 -12.40 -21.98
N ASN A 34 7.68 -11.64 -20.95
CA ASN A 34 8.04 -10.24 -20.86
C ASN A 34 9.24 -10.10 -19.91
N ASN A 35 10.36 -9.61 -20.44
CA ASN A 35 11.50 -9.20 -19.62
C ASN A 35 11.21 -7.82 -19.05
N ILE A 36 10.93 -7.75 -17.75
CA ILE A 36 10.75 -6.48 -17.06
C ILE A 36 12.03 -6.20 -16.26
N ILE A 37 12.75 -5.17 -16.69
CA ILE A 37 13.87 -4.62 -15.92
C ILE A 37 13.27 -3.63 -14.93
N THR A 38 13.33 -3.98 -13.65
CA THR A 38 12.90 -3.12 -12.55
C THR A 38 14.12 -2.50 -11.89
N SER A 39 14.03 -1.20 -11.58
CA SER A 39 15.08 -0.48 -10.85
C SER A 39 14.42 0.52 -9.92
N ASN A 40 14.66 0.34 -8.62
CA ASN A 40 14.06 1.15 -7.57
C ASN A 40 15.18 1.76 -6.71
N LEU A 41 15.06 3.05 -6.45
CA LEU A 41 15.91 3.77 -5.51
C LEU A 41 15.10 4.03 -4.23
N GLY A 42 15.75 3.94 -3.08
CA GLY A 42 15.13 4.30 -1.82
C GLY A 42 16.13 4.99 -0.89
N LEU A 43 15.60 5.78 0.02
CA LEU A 43 16.40 6.59 0.94
C LEU A 43 15.70 6.69 2.28
N ASP A 44 16.40 6.26 3.32
CA ASP A 44 15.98 6.50 4.70
C ASP A 44 16.86 7.56 5.34
N PHE A 45 16.23 8.51 6.01
CA PHE A 45 16.87 9.59 6.74
C PHE A 45 16.40 9.59 8.20
N PHE A 46 17.36 9.61 9.11
CA PHE A 46 17.12 9.65 10.54
C PHE A 46 17.85 10.85 11.13
N TYR A 47 17.12 11.69 11.86
CA TYR A 47 17.69 12.83 12.54
C TYR A 47 17.20 12.94 13.97
N ARG A 48 18.15 12.88 14.91
CA ARG A 48 17.87 13.19 16.31
C ARG A 48 18.06 14.68 16.54
N LEU A 49 16.93 15.38 16.71
CA LEU A 49 16.86 16.80 17.04
C LEU A 49 17.45 17.05 18.44
N ASN A 50 16.84 16.41 19.44
CA ASN A 50 17.23 16.47 20.86
C ASN A 50 17.30 15.03 21.40
N PRO A 51 17.87 14.78 22.60
CA PRO A 51 17.87 13.43 23.19
C PRO A 51 16.50 12.75 23.20
N ASN A 52 15.44 13.55 23.35
CA ASN A 52 14.06 13.10 23.46
C ASN A 52 13.22 13.38 22.20
N SER A 53 13.81 13.86 21.10
CA SER A 53 13.07 14.20 19.87
C SER A 53 13.77 13.67 18.62
N ARG A 54 13.00 13.02 17.75
CA ARG A 54 13.48 12.33 16.55
C ARG A 54 12.61 12.68 15.36
N LEU A 55 13.26 12.92 14.23
CA LEU A 55 12.68 13.03 12.91
C LEU A 55 13.15 11.84 12.09
N VAL A 56 12.21 11.15 11.44
CA VAL A 56 12.46 10.04 10.55
C VAL A 56 11.78 10.35 9.23
N PHE A 57 12.45 10.09 8.14
CA PHE A 57 11.93 10.28 6.80
C PHE A 57 12.36 9.11 5.92
N THR A 58 11.49 8.66 5.04
CA THR A 58 11.76 7.59 4.09
C THR A 58 11.17 7.96 2.74
N ILE A 59 11.91 7.68 1.68
CA ILE A 59 11.46 7.70 0.28
C ILE A 59 11.59 6.27 -0.21
N ASN A 60 10.49 5.72 -0.71
CA ASN A 60 10.40 4.35 -1.20
C ASN A 60 11.10 3.35 -0.26
N PRO A 61 10.55 3.12 0.96
CA PRO A 61 11.17 2.23 1.95
C PRO A 61 11.41 0.83 1.37
N ASP A 62 12.39 0.11 1.89
CA ASP A 62 12.68 -1.25 1.43
C ASP A 62 11.58 -2.22 1.89
N TYR A 63 10.80 -2.74 0.92
CA TYR A 63 9.75 -3.72 1.16
C TYR A 63 10.25 -5.17 1.15
N GLY A 64 11.42 -5.43 0.55
CA GLY A 64 11.98 -6.78 0.40
C GLY A 64 12.42 -7.40 1.72
N GLN A 65 12.55 -6.57 2.77
CA GLN A 65 12.89 -7.02 4.11
C GLN A 65 11.67 -7.27 5.02
N ILE A 66 10.46 -7.12 4.48
CA ILE A 66 9.21 -7.34 5.23
C ILE A 66 8.74 -8.76 4.89
N GLU A 67 8.42 -9.54 5.92
CA GLU A 67 7.77 -10.82 5.72
C GLU A 67 6.37 -10.62 5.15
N SER A 68 5.98 -11.46 4.19
CA SER A 68 4.61 -11.50 3.70
C SER A 68 3.62 -11.79 4.85
N ASP A 69 2.45 -11.16 4.78
CA ASP A 69 1.38 -11.46 5.73
C ASP A 69 0.80 -12.84 5.44
N PRO A 70 0.35 -13.58 6.48
CA PRO A 70 -0.23 -14.89 6.27
C PRO A 70 -1.51 -14.76 5.44
N SER A 71 -1.70 -15.66 4.46
CA SER A 71 -2.95 -15.75 3.72
C SER A 71 -4.07 -16.17 4.68
N ASN A 72 -4.95 -15.24 5.02
CA ASN A 72 -6.09 -15.47 5.88
C ASN A 72 -7.38 -15.07 5.17
N ILE A 73 -8.24 -16.05 4.92
CA ILE A 73 -9.54 -15.83 4.27
C ILE A 73 -10.56 -15.52 5.37
N ASN A 74 -10.74 -14.22 5.64
CA ASN A 74 -11.76 -13.75 6.56
C ASN A 74 -13.08 -13.53 5.81
N LEU A 75 -14.06 -14.40 6.05
CA LEU A 75 -15.40 -14.34 5.44
C LEU A 75 -16.40 -13.48 6.24
N THR A 76 -15.94 -12.81 7.30
CA THR A 76 -16.78 -11.92 8.10
C THR A 76 -16.79 -10.50 7.52
N ALA A 77 -17.74 -9.67 7.96
CA ALA A 77 -17.84 -8.27 7.54
C ALA A 77 -16.80 -7.33 8.21
N PHE A 78 -15.92 -7.87 9.07
CA PHE A 78 -14.93 -7.09 9.80
C PHE A 78 -13.54 -7.24 9.18
N GLU A 79 -12.74 -6.16 9.23
CA GLU A 79 -11.37 -6.19 8.75
C GLU A 79 -10.48 -7.12 9.59
N THR A 80 -9.54 -7.80 8.95
CA THR A 80 -8.52 -8.60 9.64
C THR A 80 -7.39 -7.69 10.11
N TYR A 81 -7.08 -7.75 11.41
CA TYR A 81 -5.98 -7.00 11.99
C TYR A 81 -4.68 -7.82 11.95
N PHE A 82 -3.63 -7.21 11.44
CA PHE A 82 -2.28 -7.75 11.39
C PHE A 82 -1.31 -6.83 12.13
N HIS A 83 -0.34 -7.40 12.82
CA HIS A 83 0.70 -6.59 13.45
C HIS A 83 1.55 -5.89 12.39
N GLU A 84 1.92 -4.64 12.64
CA GLU A 84 2.84 -3.90 11.78
C GLU A 84 4.22 -4.56 11.72
N LYS A 85 4.77 -4.76 10.52
CA LYS A 85 6.10 -5.36 10.33
C LYS A 85 7.10 -4.39 9.70
N ARG A 86 6.64 -3.26 9.16
CA ARG A 86 7.49 -2.26 8.50
C ARG A 86 8.32 -1.50 9.52
N LYS A 87 9.65 -1.56 9.35
CA LYS A 87 10.63 -0.92 10.25
C LYS A 87 10.35 0.57 10.50
N PHE A 88 9.89 1.31 9.47
CA PHE A 88 9.53 2.72 9.61
C PHE A 88 8.41 2.96 10.62
N PHE A 89 7.35 2.14 10.62
CA PHE A 89 6.21 2.32 11.50
C PHE A 89 6.48 1.78 12.91
N LEU A 90 7.21 0.67 13.04
CA LEU A 90 7.56 0.05 14.32
C LEU A 90 8.37 0.96 15.25
N LYS A 91 9.27 1.77 14.71
CA LYS A 91 10.16 2.59 15.52
C LYS A 91 9.39 3.74 16.18
N ASP A 92 9.50 3.94 17.50
CA ASP A 92 8.80 5.03 18.22
C ASP A 92 7.26 4.97 18.07
N ILE A 93 6.67 3.77 17.88
CA ILE A 93 5.22 3.58 17.74
C ILE A 93 4.46 3.87 19.04
N ASP A 94 5.10 3.65 20.19
CA ASP A 94 4.51 3.82 21.53
C ASP A 94 3.96 5.23 21.78
N ILE A 95 4.45 6.23 21.05
CA ILE A 95 3.93 7.60 21.16
C ILE A 95 2.52 7.74 20.57
N PHE A 96 2.14 6.83 19.66
CA PHE A 96 0.83 6.74 19.03
C PHE A 96 -0.09 5.69 19.69
N ASP A 97 0.40 4.92 20.67
CA ASP A 97 -0.38 3.93 21.42
C ASP A 97 -1.39 4.52 22.42
N THR A 98 -2.67 4.21 22.25
CA THR A 98 -3.79 4.77 23.02
C THR A 98 -4.60 3.66 23.69
N PRO A 99 -5.26 3.93 24.84
CA PRO A 99 -6.10 2.94 25.50
C PRO A 99 -7.23 2.38 24.62
N ILE A 100 -7.65 3.15 23.63
CA ILE A 100 -8.59 2.76 22.57
C ILE A 100 -7.82 2.84 21.26
N GLU A 101 -7.81 1.78 20.46
CA GLU A 101 -7.08 1.74 19.19
C GLU A 101 -7.76 2.65 18.16
N ILE A 102 -7.19 3.83 17.95
CA ILE A 102 -7.65 4.81 16.95
C ILE A 102 -6.68 4.95 15.77
N PHE A 103 -5.54 4.27 15.85
CA PHE A 103 -4.51 4.28 14.83
C PHE A 103 -4.03 2.86 14.55
N TYR A 104 -4.28 2.44 13.31
CA TYR A 104 -3.82 1.18 12.78
C TYR A 104 -2.89 1.48 11.60
N SER A 105 -1.58 1.35 11.80
CA SER A 105 -0.56 1.81 10.83
C SER A 105 -0.60 1.05 9.51
N ARG A 106 -1.06 -0.21 9.53
CA ARG A 106 -1.24 -1.06 8.35
C ARG A 106 -2.20 -0.47 7.32
N ARG A 107 -3.23 0.28 7.75
CA ARG A 107 -4.11 1.05 6.84
C ARG A 107 -3.34 2.01 5.92
N ILE A 108 -2.17 2.49 6.37
CA ILE A 108 -1.30 3.31 5.53
C ILE A 108 -0.66 2.40 4.50
N GLY A 109 -1.15 2.48 3.26
CA GLY A 109 -0.73 1.60 2.18
C GLY A 109 -1.52 0.31 2.12
N GLU A 110 -2.74 0.29 2.65
CA GLU A 110 -3.74 -0.72 2.31
C GLU A 110 -4.86 -0.10 1.48
N LYS A 111 -5.41 -0.90 0.56
CA LYS A 111 -6.53 -0.49 -0.27
C LYS A 111 -7.74 -0.54 0.65
N SER A 112 -8.56 0.51 0.63
CA SER A 112 -9.88 0.41 1.24
C SER A 112 -10.61 -0.75 0.59
N TRP A 113 -11.39 -1.52 1.36
CA TRP A 113 -12.18 -2.62 0.82
C TRP A 113 -12.97 -2.15 -0.42
N GLY A 114 -12.75 -2.80 -1.56
CA GLY A 114 -13.35 -2.48 -2.86
C GLY A 114 -12.64 -1.41 -3.71
N ALA A 115 -11.67 -0.66 -3.18
CA ALA A 115 -11.07 0.52 -3.84
C ALA A 115 -9.79 0.24 -4.67
N GLY A 116 -9.42 -1.02 -4.87
CA GLY A 116 -8.31 -1.30 -5.78
C GLY A 116 -8.23 -2.74 -6.24
N GLN A 117 -9.42 -3.32 -6.32
CA GLN A 117 -9.72 -4.42 -7.18
C GLN A 117 -9.58 -3.94 -8.63
N SER A 118 -8.44 -4.24 -9.27
CA SER A 118 -8.31 -4.01 -10.71
C SER A 118 -9.06 -5.13 -11.41
N VAL A 119 -10.09 -4.78 -12.17
CA VAL A 119 -10.84 -5.72 -13.01
C VAL A 119 -9.92 -6.11 -14.15
N ILE A 120 -9.35 -7.31 -14.09
CA ILE A 120 -8.72 -7.92 -15.26
C ILE A 120 -9.82 -8.70 -15.98
N PRO A 121 -10.12 -8.36 -17.23
CA PRO A 121 -11.01 -9.16 -18.06
C PRO A 121 -10.37 -10.54 -18.33
N ASP A 122 -10.95 -11.59 -17.75
CA ASP A 122 -10.73 -13.01 -18.08
C ASP A 122 -11.91 -13.52 -18.94
N THR A 123 -11.87 -14.72 -19.50
CA THR A 123 -12.76 -15.16 -20.58
C THR A 123 -13.94 -15.99 -20.06
N LEU A 124 -15.19 -15.49 -20.16
CA LEU A 124 -16.40 -16.31 -20.03
C LEU A 124 -17.40 -16.08 -21.17
N ARG A 125 -18.05 -17.15 -21.62
CA ARG A 125 -19.02 -17.18 -22.73
C ARG A 125 -20.25 -16.31 -22.44
N TYR A 126 -20.51 -15.36 -23.33
CA TYR A 126 -21.79 -14.65 -23.38
C TYR A 126 -22.69 -15.29 -24.45
N ASN A 127 -23.83 -15.87 -24.02
CA ASN A 127 -24.87 -16.35 -24.92
C ASN A 127 -25.82 -15.21 -25.31
N GLY A 128 -25.33 -14.23 -26.09
CA GLY A 128 -26.18 -13.18 -26.64
C GLY A 128 -25.81 -12.79 -28.07
N THR A 129 -26.54 -11.82 -28.63
CA THR A 129 -26.43 -11.45 -30.04
C THR A 129 -25.09 -10.79 -30.36
N PHE A 130 -24.64 -10.95 -31.61
CA PHE A 130 -23.40 -10.39 -32.17
C PHE A 130 -23.16 -8.92 -31.78
N ASP A 131 -24.19 -8.08 -31.83
CA ASP A 131 -24.08 -6.64 -31.54
C ASP A 131 -23.83 -6.31 -30.06
N ALA A 132 -24.32 -7.13 -29.13
CA ALA A 132 -24.09 -6.92 -27.69
C ALA A 132 -22.62 -7.19 -27.32
N CYS A 133 -21.99 -8.17 -27.98
CA CYS A 133 -20.60 -8.57 -27.76
C CYS A 133 -19.60 -7.43 -28.02
N ASN A 134 -19.67 -6.82 -29.20
CA ASN A 134 -18.73 -5.78 -29.62
C ASN A 134 -18.91 -4.47 -28.84
N ASN A 135 -20.15 -4.11 -28.48
CA ASN A 135 -20.44 -2.89 -27.72
C ASN A 135 -19.92 -2.95 -26.27
N GLN A 136 -19.66 -4.15 -25.75
CA GLN A 136 -19.10 -4.39 -24.42
C GLN A 136 -17.60 -4.76 -24.46
N GLY A 137 -16.98 -4.70 -25.64
CA GLY A 137 -15.55 -4.93 -25.85
C GLY A 137 -15.12 -6.39 -26.05
N GLY A 138 -16.05 -7.34 -26.14
CA GLY A 138 -15.76 -8.77 -26.36
C GLY A 138 -15.20 -9.07 -27.76
N THR A 139 -14.63 -10.27 -27.94
CA THR A 139 -14.10 -10.76 -29.24
C THR A 139 -14.79 -12.07 -29.63
N ILE A 140 -14.98 -12.30 -30.93
CA ILE A 140 -15.67 -13.48 -31.45
C ILE A 140 -14.64 -14.53 -31.88
N VAL A 141 -14.82 -15.76 -31.38
CA VAL A 141 -14.07 -16.95 -31.82
C VAL A 141 -15.08 -18.05 -32.08
N ASP A 142 -15.05 -18.66 -33.26
CA ASP A 142 -15.85 -19.83 -33.65
C ASP A 142 -17.34 -19.77 -33.24
N SER A 143 -18.01 -18.65 -33.55
CA SER A 143 -19.45 -18.38 -33.31
C SER A 143 -19.89 -18.15 -31.86
N GLU A 144 -18.96 -17.98 -30.94
CA GLU A 144 -19.24 -17.65 -29.54
C GLU A 144 -18.73 -16.24 -29.20
N CYS A 145 -19.53 -15.49 -28.46
CA CYS A 145 -19.06 -14.24 -27.88
C CYS A 145 -18.25 -14.54 -26.62
N ILE A 146 -16.96 -14.20 -26.65
CA ILE A 146 -16.11 -14.22 -25.47
C ILE A 146 -16.32 -12.88 -24.75
N GLY A 147 -17.05 -12.92 -23.65
CA GLY A 147 -17.21 -11.81 -22.71
C GLY A 147 -16.15 -11.86 -21.61
N PHE A 148 -16.01 -10.74 -20.91
CA PHE A 148 -15.04 -10.57 -19.84
C PHE A 148 -15.60 -11.04 -18.48
N ASP A 149 -15.00 -12.04 -17.84
CA ASP A 149 -15.04 -12.28 -16.40
C ASP A 149 -14.08 -11.34 -15.69
N THR A 150 -14.40 -10.94 -14.46
CA THR A 150 -13.64 -9.96 -13.71
C THR A 150 -12.73 -10.66 -12.71
N LEU A 151 -11.47 -10.89 -13.06
CA LEU A 151 -10.48 -11.29 -12.08
C LEU A 151 -9.97 -10.07 -11.32
N TYR A 152 -10.18 -10.09 -10.02
CA TYR A 152 -9.72 -9.06 -9.11
C TYR A 152 -8.30 -9.38 -8.63
N THR A 153 -7.32 -8.59 -9.07
CA THR A 153 -5.97 -8.62 -8.49
C THR A 153 -5.81 -7.50 -7.47
N ASP A 154 -5.31 -7.85 -6.28
CA ASP A 154 -4.92 -6.90 -5.25
C ASP A 154 -3.54 -6.34 -5.60
N ILE A 155 -3.52 -5.14 -6.19
CA ILE A 155 -2.26 -4.42 -6.41
C ILE A 155 -1.70 -4.04 -5.02
N PRO A 156 -0.44 -4.38 -4.71
CA PRO A 156 0.21 -3.95 -3.49
C PRO A 156 0.39 -2.43 -3.51
N ILE A 157 -0.06 -1.72 -2.47
CA ILE A 157 0.19 -0.28 -2.40
C ILE A 157 1.61 -0.01 -1.89
N LEU A 158 2.32 0.77 -2.69
CA LEU A 158 3.63 1.30 -2.38
C LEU A 158 3.51 2.63 -1.63
N ILE A 159 4.14 2.76 -0.46
CA ILE A 159 4.47 4.07 0.14
C ILE A 159 5.56 4.72 -0.72
N LYS A 160 5.23 5.86 -1.34
CA LYS A 160 6.19 6.69 -2.09
C LYS A 160 7.16 7.38 -1.13
N GLY A 161 6.64 7.83 0.01
CA GLY A 161 7.46 8.36 1.08
C GLY A 161 6.64 8.61 2.35
N ALA A 162 7.33 8.66 3.48
CA ALA A 162 6.71 8.94 4.77
C ALA A 162 7.67 9.71 5.67
N ALA A 163 7.10 10.52 6.55
CA ALA A 163 7.81 11.31 7.53
C ALA A 163 7.17 11.11 8.91
N LYS A 164 7.99 11.09 9.94
CA LYS A 164 7.54 10.98 11.32
C LYS A 164 8.40 11.88 12.21
N LEU A 165 7.74 12.72 13.00
CA LEU A 165 8.36 13.57 14.01
C LEU A 165 7.77 13.19 15.37
N THR A 166 8.62 12.71 16.27
CA THR A 166 8.20 12.27 17.60
C THR A 166 9.09 12.90 18.65
N GLY A 167 8.52 13.33 19.76
CA GLY A 167 9.34 13.77 20.87
C GLY A 167 8.61 13.90 22.19
N ARG A 168 9.41 14.05 23.25
CA ARG A 168 8.94 14.23 24.62
C ARG A 168 9.74 15.32 25.32
N THR A 169 9.05 16.22 26.00
CA THR A 169 9.67 17.25 26.85
C THR A 169 9.88 16.73 28.26
N GLU A 170 10.77 17.38 29.01
CA GLU A 170 10.98 17.09 30.43
C GLU A 170 9.75 17.43 31.28
N SER A 171 8.94 18.39 30.83
CA SER A 171 7.65 18.76 31.45
C SER A 171 6.53 17.72 31.29
N GLY A 172 6.81 16.58 30.64
CA GLY A 172 5.84 15.50 30.46
C GLY A 172 4.94 15.66 29.22
N PHE A 173 5.17 16.66 28.38
CA PHE A 173 4.48 16.80 27.09
C PHE A 173 5.09 15.84 26.06
N SER A 174 4.26 15.13 25.31
CA SER A 174 4.67 14.25 24.22
C SER A 174 3.93 14.63 22.94
N TYR A 175 4.63 14.63 21.81
CA TYR A 175 4.04 14.93 20.50
C TYR A 175 4.52 13.92 19.46
N GLY A 176 3.60 13.47 18.61
CA GLY A 176 3.86 12.58 17.50
C GLY A 176 3.12 13.07 16.27
N LEU A 177 3.84 13.34 15.19
CA LEU A 177 3.30 13.66 13.88
C LEU A 177 3.79 12.60 12.90
N LEU A 178 2.89 12.05 12.09
CA LEU A 178 3.20 11.09 11.04
C LEU A 178 2.48 11.53 9.77
N GLY A 179 3.23 11.64 8.68
CA GLY A 179 2.72 11.84 7.34
C GLY A 179 3.18 10.72 6.42
N ALA A 180 2.32 10.24 5.54
CA ALA A 180 2.69 9.25 4.53
C ALA A 180 1.95 9.48 3.22
N MET A 181 2.64 9.30 2.11
CA MET A 181 2.08 9.36 0.76
C MET A 181 2.21 7.99 0.11
N THR A 182 1.08 7.48 -0.40
CA THR A 182 0.94 6.14 -0.95
C THR A 182 0.41 6.20 -2.37
N ALA A 183 0.89 5.32 -3.24
CA ALA A 183 0.43 5.20 -4.62
C ALA A 183 -0.86 4.37 -4.70
N LEU A 184 -1.87 4.84 -5.43
CA LEU A 184 -3.12 4.09 -5.63
C LEU A 184 -3.13 3.26 -6.94
N ASN A 185 -2.32 3.64 -7.93
CA ASN A 185 -2.22 2.96 -9.22
C ASN A 185 -0.91 2.18 -9.36
N ASP A 186 -0.99 1.07 -10.08
CA ASP A 186 0.16 0.23 -10.39
C ASP A 186 0.83 0.71 -11.69
N SER A 187 2.11 1.05 -11.60
CA SER A 187 3.00 1.05 -12.77
C SER A 187 4.22 0.23 -12.36
N SER A 188 4.70 -0.63 -13.26
CA SER A 188 5.85 -1.51 -13.01
C SER A 188 7.18 -0.74 -12.85
N ASN A 189 7.21 0.55 -13.23
CA ASN A 189 8.39 1.39 -13.16
C ASN A 189 8.32 2.35 -11.97
N TRP A 190 9.23 2.19 -11.00
CA TRP A 190 9.31 3.06 -9.81
C TRP A 190 9.43 4.55 -10.13
N LEU A 191 10.20 4.91 -11.15
CA LEU A 191 10.31 6.32 -11.60
C LEU A 191 8.96 6.87 -12.07
N GLU A 192 8.16 6.04 -12.75
CA GLU A 192 6.83 6.45 -13.20
C GLU A 192 5.84 6.46 -12.05
N LEU A 193 5.96 5.52 -11.10
CA LEU A 193 5.20 5.53 -9.85
C LEU A 193 5.43 6.80 -9.05
N ILE A 194 6.65 7.33 -8.91
CA ILE A 194 6.85 8.58 -8.15
C ILE A 194 6.24 9.79 -8.86
N HIS A 195 6.34 9.86 -10.19
CA HIS A 195 5.93 11.04 -10.95
C HIS A 195 4.48 11.03 -11.43
N LYS A 196 3.85 9.87 -11.59
CA LYS A 196 2.49 9.70 -12.10
C LYS A 196 1.63 8.87 -11.15
N GLY A 197 0.32 9.07 -11.22
CA GLY A 197 -0.68 8.26 -10.53
C GLY A 197 -1.29 8.93 -9.30
N ASN A 198 -2.50 8.49 -8.99
CA ASN A 198 -3.28 9.01 -7.86
C ASN A 198 -2.58 8.67 -6.54
N ASN A 199 -2.56 9.63 -5.64
CA ASN A 199 -1.92 9.49 -4.35
C ASN A 199 -2.97 9.49 -3.24
N ARG A 200 -2.70 8.71 -2.19
CA ARG A 200 -3.39 8.87 -0.92
C ARG A 200 -2.41 9.35 0.14
N ASN A 201 -2.75 10.46 0.76
CA ASN A 201 -2.00 11.10 1.81
C ASN A 201 -2.64 10.78 3.16
N TYR A 202 -1.84 10.39 4.12
CA TYR A 202 -2.24 10.13 5.50
C TYR A 202 -1.52 11.13 6.40
N PHE A 203 -2.27 11.72 7.33
CA PHE A 203 -1.71 12.58 8.36
C PHE A 203 -2.27 12.18 9.73
N ILE A 204 -1.37 11.90 10.66
CA ILE A 204 -1.70 11.51 12.02
C ILE A 204 -0.96 12.44 12.95
N SER A 205 -1.68 13.00 13.92
CA SER A 205 -1.11 13.85 14.95
C SER A 205 -1.58 13.40 16.32
N ARG A 206 -0.67 13.42 17.29
CA ARG A 206 -0.97 13.15 18.68
C ARG A 206 -0.20 14.08 19.59
N PHE A 207 -0.91 14.60 20.58
CA PHE A 207 -0.36 15.41 21.65
C PHE A 207 -0.84 14.84 22.98
N LYS A 208 0.05 14.68 23.95
CA LYS A 208 -0.25 14.12 25.27
C LYS A 208 0.47 14.90 26.35
N GLN A 209 -0.25 15.32 27.38
CA GLN A 209 0.30 15.97 28.57
C GLN A 209 0.04 15.09 29.80
N VAL A 210 1.10 14.76 30.53
CA VAL A 210 0.98 14.14 31.86
C VAL A 210 0.63 15.22 32.88
N LEU A 211 -0.37 14.97 33.73
CA LEU A 211 -0.90 15.97 34.68
C LEU A 211 -0.38 15.76 36.10
N PHE A 212 -0.23 14.51 36.54
CA PHE A 212 0.17 14.16 37.90
C PHE A 212 1.14 12.97 37.90
N THR A 213 1.83 12.72 39.01
CA THR A 213 2.62 11.49 39.20
C THR A 213 1.70 10.26 39.16
N GLY A 214 1.71 9.55 38.02
CA GLY A 214 0.89 8.36 37.78
C GLY A 214 0.46 8.23 36.31
N ASN A 215 -0.57 7.43 36.05
CA ASN A 215 -1.12 7.20 34.71
C ASN A 215 -2.16 8.25 34.27
N SER A 216 -2.21 9.41 34.95
CA SER A 216 -3.15 10.48 34.64
C SER A 216 -2.59 11.40 33.56
N PHE A 217 -3.17 11.33 32.36
CA PHE A 217 -2.81 12.17 31.23
C PHE A 217 -4.05 12.68 30.50
N ILE A 218 -3.90 13.84 29.87
CA ILE A 218 -4.83 14.32 28.85
C ILE A 218 -4.14 14.25 27.50
N GLY A 219 -4.87 13.83 26.46
CA GLY A 219 -4.31 13.72 25.13
C GLY A 219 -5.34 13.98 24.05
N PHE A 220 -4.84 14.44 22.92
CA PHE A 220 -5.59 14.64 21.69
C PHE A 220 -4.90 13.85 20.58
N MET A 221 -5.69 13.18 19.76
CA MET A 221 -5.19 12.47 18.58
C MET A 221 -6.16 12.68 17.42
N SER A 222 -5.58 12.90 16.23
CA SER A 222 -6.32 13.12 14.99
C SER A 222 -5.67 12.33 13.86
N THR A 223 -6.51 11.68 13.06
CA THR A 223 -6.13 10.91 11.87
C THR A 223 -6.92 11.42 10.69
N SER A 224 -6.26 11.79 9.61
CA SER A 224 -6.88 12.18 8.35
C SER A 224 -6.27 11.44 7.18
N SER A 225 -7.10 11.17 6.18
CA SER A 225 -6.69 10.54 4.94
C SER A 225 -7.37 11.22 3.77
N PHE A 226 -6.60 11.64 2.78
CA PHE A 226 -7.09 12.31 1.58
C PHE A 226 -6.59 11.55 0.36
N ALA A 227 -7.50 11.14 -0.51
CA ALA A 227 -7.16 10.52 -1.79
C ALA A 227 -7.34 11.56 -2.90
N ASP A 228 -6.34 11.68 -3.77
CA ASP A 228 -6.45 12.48 -4.97
C ASP A 228 -7.26 11.72 -6.02
N SER A 229 -8.25 12.38 -6.61
CA SER A 229 -9.11 11.83 -7.65
C SER A 229 -8.63 12.33 -9.01
N SER A 230 -8.51 11.44 -9.99
CA SER A 230 -8.07 11.77 -11.35
C SER A 230 -8.94 12.87 -11.95
N HIS A 231 -8.33 14.00 -12.27
CA HIS A 231 -8.84 14.95 -13.28
C HIS A 231 -8.21 14.65 -14.63
#